data_AF-A0A7W1CEP9-F1
#
_entry.id   AF-A0A7W1CEP9-F1
#
_cell.length_a   1.000
_cell.length_b   1.000
_cell.length_c   1.000
_cell.angle_alpha   90.00
_cell.angle_beta   90.00
_cell.angle_gamma   90.00
#
_symmetry.space_group_name_H-M   'P 1'
#
loop_
_entity.id
_entity.type
_entity.pdbx_description
1 polymer ?
#
loop_
_entity_poly.entity_id
_entity_poly.type
_entity_poly.pdbx_seq_one_letter_code
_entity_poly.pdbx_strand_id
1 'polypeptide(L)'
;MKKKILLGLATFWAVIFLATAVVKADTTFAGNLSGAQEVPSNASSAKGFGVVTLTNNETQILVALNFSGLGSNQTAAHIHSPGAPGVNAPIILTIGSTGATSGVFIPLIFSVTPAQVADLKAGLWYFNVHSTIFPGGEIRGQIKPAAPFVATLDGLQEVPANTSAATGTGIVVLNEGENLIYASNFYFNLGSAQTAAHIHGASLPGVNASILFPLPLVPGGAASASLFAFFNITPAQVASLKAGQFYFNVHSATFPGGEIRGQIKPANKLLDFDGDSRADISVFRPSTGTWYRLDSVNGAFKANQFGANGDTVAPGDFDGDGKTDLNVWRNGIFYTLRSADNTFNGVAFGINTDNPTVCADYDGDGKADYAVYRRGTGTTPSVFYILGSTRGFFAVPFGSESDAPIIADWDGDRISDPSVYRTSTATYYGLRSSDNQLYVQNFGSINSFVDEVHAGDIDGDGKSDPLVYRYSGAQAGTWYWIGSTSGFSGQQFGLGSDRSVPADYDGDGKTDLAVYRSPGQWFIQRSSNNAFSSINFGAEFDLPLPFYLIRIRVIFPS
;
A
#
# COMPACT_ATOMS: atom_id res chain seq x y z
N MET A 1 68.71 -1.79 25.31
CA MET A 1 67.25 -1.99 25.24
C MET A 1 66.59 -0.82 24.50
N LYS A 2 66.30 -0.98 23.20
CA LYS A 2 65.42 -0.08 22.44
C LYS A 2 64.50 -0.95 21.58
N LYS A 3 63.22 -0.99 21.93
CA LYS A 3 62.16 -1.68 21.18
C LYS A 3 61.95 -0.97 19.84
N LYS A 4 62.06 -1.69 18.72
CA LYS A 4 61.53 -1.24 17.43
C LYS A 4 60.02 -1.50 17.44
N ILE A 5 59.25 -0.42 17.34
CA ILE A 5 57.79 -0.46 17.13
C ILE A 5 57.59 -0.56 15.62
N LEU A 6 56.96 -1.64 15.16
CA LEU A 6 56.37 -1.73 13.83
C LEU A 6 55.09 -0.87 13.85
N LEU A 7 55.06 0.25 13.14
CA LEU A 7 53.82 0.93 12.78
C LEU A 7 53.26 0.24 11.53
N GLY A 8 52.15 -0.48 11.69
CA GLY A 8 51.33 -0.93 10.57
C GLY A 8 50.55 0.25 10.01
N LEU A 9 50.72 0.54 8.73
CA LEU A 9 49.85 1.44 7.98
C LEU A 9 48.48 0.78 7.81
N ALA A 10 47.49 1.22 8.59
CA ALA A 10 46.09 0.97 8.28
C ALA A 10 45.63 2.06 7.30
N THR A 11 45.49 1.69 6.03
CA THR A 11 44.83 2.53 5.02
C THR A 11 43.33 2.59 5.34
N PHE A 12 42.89 3.72 5.87
CA PHE A 12 41.47 4.08 6.02
C PHE A 12 40.90 4.37 4.62
N TRP A 13 40.04 3.50 4.11
CA TRP A 13 39.13 3.87 3.02
C TRP A 13 38.02 4.71 3.61
N ALA A 14 38.08 6.03 3.42
CA ALA A 14 36.97 6.92 3.71
C ALA A 14 35.87 6.69 2.66
N VAL A 15 34.79 6.01 3.05
CA VAL A 15 33.55 6.01 2.29
C VAL A 15 32.96 7.42 2.40
N ILE A 16 33.08 8.21 1.34
CA ILE A 16 32.40 9.49 1.21
C ILE A 16 30.92 9.16 0.97
N PHE A 17 30.11 9.24 2.02
CA PHE A 17 28.65 9.34 1.87
C PHE A 17 28.35 10.72 1.29
N LEU A 18 28.22 10.81 -0.03
CA LEU A 18 27.39 11.85 -0.62
C LEU A 18 25.94 11.50 -0.25
N ALA A 19 25.46 12.03 0.87
CA ALA A 19 24.04 12.04 1.17
C ALA A 19 23.38 12.97 0.15
N THR A 20 22.97 12.43 -0.99
CA THR A 20 21.92 13.05 -1.79
C THR A 20 20.68 13.09 -0.92
N ALA A 21 20.07 14.26 -0.77
CA ALA A 21 18.80 14.40 -0.06
C ALA A 21 17.80 13.43 -0.68
N VAL A 22 17.39 12.42 0.09
CA VAL A 22 16.25 11.57 -0.27
C VAL A 22 15.04 12.49 -0.26
N VAL A 23 14.39 12.69 -1.40
CA VAL A 23 13.08 13.34 -1.43
C VAL A 23 12.13 12.36 -0.78
N LYS A 24 11.81 12.59 0.50
CA LYS A 24 10.78 11.83 1.19
C LYS A 24 9.42 12.16 0.53
N ALA A 25 8.47 11.23 0.58
CA ALA A 25 7.09 11.51 0.20
C ALA A 25 6.33 12.09 1.42
N ASP A 26 5.23 12.77 1.19
CA ASP A 26 4.33 13.14 2.27
C ASP A 26 3.67 11.89 2.87
N THR A 27 3.49 11.85 4.19
CA THR A 27 2.86 10.72 4.89
C THR A 27 1.43 11.07 5.29
N THR A 28 0.49 10.15 5.10
CA THR A 28 -0.93 10.38 5.44
C THR A 28 -1.34 9.62 6.70
N PHE A 29 -2.10 10.29 7.55
CA PHE A 29 -2.72 9.76 8.76
C PHE A 29 -4.19 10.10 8.76
N ALA A 30 -5.01 9.30 9.43
CA ALA A 30 -6.43 9.56 9.58
C ALA A 30 -6.95 9.17 10.96
N GLY A 31 -8.12 9.71 11.32
CA GLY A 31 -8.85 9.33 12.51
C GLY A 31 -10.35 9.40 12.29
N ASN A 32 -11.06 8.32 12.63
CA ASN A 32 -12.52 8.28 12.68
C ASN A 32 -12.96 8.66 14.09
N LEU A 33 -13.89 9.62 14.22
CA LEU A 33 -14.32 10.16 15.51
C LEU A 33 -15.70 9.60 15.90
N SER A 34 -15.85 9.23 17.16
CA SER A 34 -17.13 8.82 17.75
C SER A 34 -17.21 9.11 19.24
N GLY A 35 -18.42 9.19 19.80
CA GLY A 35 -18.61 9.35 21.24
C GLY A 35 -18.14 8.14 22.06
N ALA A 36 -18.11 6.96 21.45
CA ALA A 36 -17.61 5.73 22.08
C ALA A 36 -16.09 5.79 22.36
N GLN A 37 -15.35 6.62 21.62
CA GLN A 37 -13.90 6.78 21.77
C GLN A 37 -13.52 7.88 22.78
N GLU A 38 -14.47 8.68 23.27
CA GLU A 38 -14.21 9.66 24.32
C GLU A 38 -13.76 9.01 25.63
N VAL A 39 -13.10 9.78 26.50
CA VAL A 39 -12.62 9.31 27.80
C VAL A 39 -13.08 10.26 28.91
N PRO A 40 -14.16 9.92 29.65
CA PRO A 40 -14.99 8.72 29.50
C PRO A 40 -15.86 8.73 28.24
N SER A 41 -16.25 7.55 27.75
CA SER A 41 -17.10 7.42 26.55
C SER A 41 -18.50 7.99 26.80
N ASN A 42 -19.13 8.49 25.74
CA ASN A 42 -20.47 9.06 25.80
C ASN A 42 -21.39 8.45 24.74
N ALA A 43 -22.69 8.76 24.85
CA ALA A 43 -23.74 8.18 24.01
C ALA A 43 -24.02 8.95 22.70
N SER A 44 -23.18 9.93 22.32
CA SER A 44 -23.38 10.68 21.08
C SER A 44 -23.30 9.75 19.87
N SER A 45 -24.28 9.89 18.98
CA SER A 45 -24.30 9.23 17.68
C SER A 45 -23.52 10.00 16.60
N ALA A 46 -22.98 11.18 16.94
CA ALA A 46 -22.21 12.00 16.04
C ALA A 46 -20.99 11.26 15.49
N LYS A 47 -20.57 11.67 14.29
CA LYS A 47 -19.44 11.09 13.57
C LYS A 47 -18.50 12.19 13.11
N GLY A 48 -17.22 11.86 13.03
CA GLY A 48 -16.24 12.71 12.37
C GLY A 48 -15.18 11.89 11.66
N PHE A 49 -14.47 12.55 10.76
CA PHE A 49 -13.36 11.99 10.01
C PHE A 49 -12.33 13.08 9.77
N GLY A 50 -11.13 12.88 10.30
CA GLY A 50 -10.01 13.79 10.14
C GLY A 50 -8.87 13.14 9.38
N VAL A 51 -8.17 13.95 8.58
CA VAL A 51 -6.98 13.55 7.81
C VAL A 51 -5.84 14.51 8.16
N VAL A 52 -4.65 13.95 8.39
CA VAL A 52 -3.41 14.69 8.61
C VAL A 52 -2.41 14.26 7.56
N THR A 53 -1.88 15.20 6.79
CA THR A 53 -0.76 14.96 5.88
C THR A 53 0.49 15.59 6.46
N LEU A 54 1.49 14.79 6.79
CA LEU A 54 2.81 15.23 7.24
C LEU A 54 3.69 15.47 6.01
N THR A 55 4.21 16.69 5.85
CA THR A 55 5.08 17.03 4.73
C THR A 55 6.36 16.20 4.77
N ASN A 56 6.92 15.90 3.62
CA ASN A 56 8.13 15.10 3.45
C ASN A 56 9.34 15.54 4.29
N ASN A 57 9.52 16.83 4.51
CA ASN A 57 10.61 17.38 5.33
C ASN A 57 10.31 17.31 6.85
N GLU A 58 9.15 16.77 7.22
CA GLU A 58 8.64 16.60 8.59
C GLU A 58 8.56 17.90 9.41
N THR A 59 8.38 19.04 8.75
CA THR A 59 8.29 20.36 9.43
C THR A 59 6.87 20.90 9.53
N GLN A 60 5.95 20.40 8.70
CA GLN A 60 4.57 20.87 8.65
C GLN A 60 3.58 19.72 8.54
N ILE A 61 2.37 19.97 9.02
CA ILE A 61 1.21 19.12 8.77
C ILE A 61 0.07 19.93 8.14
N LEU A 62 -0.71 19.28 7.30
CA LEU A 62 -1.99 19.76 6.79
C LEU A 62 -3.11 18.97 7.48
N VAL A 63 -4.06 19.66 8.11
CA VAL A 63 -5.11 19.05 8.92
C VAL A 63 -6.48 19.37 8.35
N ALA A 64 -7.19 18.35 7.89
CA ALA A 64 -8.59 18.43 7.47
C ALA A 64 -9.48 17.69 8.46
N LEU A 65 -10.69 18.19 8.73
CA LEU A 65 -11.63 17.56 9.64
C LEU A 65 -13.08 17.78 9.19
N ASN A 66 -13.81 16.69 9.00
CA ASN A 66 -15.25 16.68 8.80
C ASN A 66 -15.94 16.15 10.07
N PHE A 67 -17.05 16.75 10.47
CA PHE A 67 -17.91 16.20 11.50
C PHE A 67 -19.39 16.45 11.19
N SER A 68 -20.25 15.58 11.70
CA SER A 68 -21.69 15.71 11.55
C SER A 68 -22.47 15.09 12.69
N GLY A 69 -23.71 15.56 12.87
CA GLY A 69 -24.68 14.98 13.81
C GLY A 69 -24.40 15.27 15.28
N LEU A 70 -23.63 16.31 15.62
CA LEU A 70 -23.44 16.71 17.02
C LEU A 70 -24.77 17.08 17.67
N GLY A 71 -24.92 16.74 18.97
CA GLY A 71 -26.14 17.02 19.73
C GLY A 71 -26.39 18.51 19.98
N SER A 72 -25.37 19.36 19.81
CA SER A 72 -25.48 20.82 19.90
C SER A 72 -24.38 21.50 19.09
N ASN A 73 -24.42 22.84 19.00
CA ASN A 73 -23.42 23.60 18.28
C ASN A 73 -22.01 23.27 18.78
N GLN A 74 -21.13 22.96 17.83
CA GLN A 74 -19.72 22.75 18.04
C GLN A 74 -19.09 24.01 18.63
N THR A 75 -18.27 23.84 19.67
CA THR A 75 -17.66 24.95 20.41
C THR A 75 -16.17 25.05 20.15
N ALA A 76 -15.47 23.91 20.04
CA ALA A 76 -14.04 23.85 19.75
C ALA A 76 -13.64 22.50 19.13
N ALA A 77 -12.52 22.47 18.41
CA ALA A 77 -11.90 21.27 17.88
C ALA A 77 -10.39 21.37 18.04
N HIS A 78 -9.76 20.27 18.47
CA HIS A 78 -8.37 20.23 18.88
C HIS A 78 -7.67 18.95 18.41
N ILE A 79 -6.33 19.01 18.39
CA ILE A 79 -5.47 17.83 18.41
C ILE A 79 -4.75 17.77 19.76
N HIS A 80 -4.71 16.59 20.35
CA HIS A 80 -4.09 16.32 21.64
C HIS A 80 -2.93 15.32 21.50
N SER A 81 -1.89 15.48 22.33
CA SER A 81 -0.72 14.60 22.37
C SER A 81 0.18 14.87 23.59
N PRO A 82 0.98 13.90 24.08
CA PRO A 82 0.94 12.49 23.74
C PRO A 82 -0.12 11.75 24.56
N GLY A 83 -0.96 10.96 23.88
CA GLY A 83 -2.00 10.12 24.48
C GLY A 83 -2.25 8.87 23.65
N ALA A 84 -1.90 7.71 24.19
CA ALA A 84 -2.28 6.42 23.62
C ALA A 84 -3.82 6.26 23.57
N PRO A 85 -4.36 5.30 22.79
CA PRO A 85 -5.80 5.01 22.80
C PRO A 85 -6.34 4.84 24.22
N GLY A 86 -7.42 5.55 24.55
CA GLY A 86 -8.03 5.54 25.88
C GLY A 86 -7.35 6.42 26.94
N VAL A 87 -6.29 7.14 26.61
CA VAL A 87 -5.58 8.05 27.52
C VAL A 87 -5.84 9.51 27.11
N ASN A 88 -6.14 10.38 28.08
CA ASN A 88 -6.28 11.82 27.85
C ASN A 88 -4.91 12.51 27.81
N ALA A 89 -4.77 13.52 26.95
CA ALA A 89 -3.53 14.28 26.78
C ALA A 89 -3.79 15.80 26.68
N PRO A 90 -2.77 16.65 26.88
CA PRO A 90 -2.88 18.09 26.64
C PRO A 90 -3.21 18.42 25.18
N ILE A 91 -3.82 19.60 24.96
CA ILE A 91 -4.01 20.17 23.62
C ILE A 91 -2.65 20.60 23.09
N ILE A 92 -2.32 20.20 21.86
CA ILE A 92 -1.12 20.65 21.16
C ILE A 92 -1.44 21.58 19.98
N LEU A 93 -2.63 21.46 19.38
CA LEU A 93 -3.07 22.30 18.25
C LEU A 93 -4.56 22.62 18.36
N THR A 94 -4.93 23.85 18.01
CA THR A 94 -6.32 24.30 17.92
C THR A 94 -6.75 24.37 16.47
N ILE A 95 -7.81 23.64 16.11
CA ILE A 95 -8.40 23.62 14.76
C ILE A 95 -9.38 24.79 14.61
N GLY A 96 -10.29 24.95 15.59
CA GLY A 96 -11.19 26.10 15.65
C GLY A 96 -12.64 25.75 15.96
N SER A 97 -13.53 26.67 15.58
CA SER A 97 -14.97 26.58 15.84
C SER A 97 -15.78 26.98 14.62
N THR A 98 -16.87 26.27 14.36
CA THR A 98 -17.85 26.55 13.30
C THR A 98 -19.19 27.03 13.87
N GLY A 99 -19.47 26.76 15.15
CA GLY A 99 -20.75 27.09 15.78
C GLY A 99 -21.94 26.30 15.23
N ALA A 100 -21.73 25.17 14.56
CA ALA A 100 -22.78 24.35 13.95
C ALA A 100 -22.72 22.89 14.44
N THR A 101 -23.78 22.12 14.21
CA THR A 101 -23.85 20.69 14.57
C THR A 101 -23.17 19.78 13.53
N SER A 102 -22.75 20.34 12.40
CA SER A 102 -21.98 19.69 11.34
C SER A 102 -21.08 20.73 10.69
N GLY A 103 -19.91 20.32 10.21
CA GLY A 103 -18.95 21.26 9.64
C GLY A 103 -17.75 20.58 9.03
N VAL A 104 -17.02 21.38 8.24
CA VAL A 104 -15.76 20.99 7.62
C VAL A 104 -14.72 22.07 7.93
N PHE A 105 -13.58 21.63 8.43
CA PHE A 105 -12.35 22.40 8.41
C PHE A 105 -11.53 21.95 7.21
N ILE A 106 -11.38 22.86 6.25
CA ILE A 106 -10.46 22.67 5.13
C ILE A 106 -9.01 22.69 5.64
N PRO A 107 -8.06 22.09 4.91
CA PRO A 107 -6.70 21.86 5.42
C PRO A 107 -6.09 23.10 6.06
N LEU A 108 -5.87 23.02 7.37
CA LEU A 108 -5.11 24.00 8.15
C LEU A 108 -3.66 23.57 8.21
N ILE A 109 -2.73 24.52 8.06
CA ILE A 109 -1.29 24.24 8.08
C ILE A 109 -0.73 24.56 9.48
N PHE A 110 -0.03 23.60 10.07
CA PHE A 110 0.66 23.78 11.35
C PHE A 110 2.12 23.36 11.23
N SER A 111 3.01 24.07 11.93
CA SER A 111 4.38 23.62 12.12
C SER A 111 4.45 22.55 13.21
N VAL A 112 5.34 21.58 13.04
CA VAL A 112 5.58 20.49 14.00
C VAL A 112 7.06 20.37 14.37
N THR A 113 7.31 19.94 15.60
CA THR A 113 8.66 19.62 16.10
C THR A 113 9.02 18.15 15.85
N PRO A 114 10.30 17.77 15.86
CA PRO A 114 10.69 16.36 15.72
C PRO A 114 10.09 15.43 16.79
N ALA A 115 9.91 15.91 18.02
CA ALA A 115 9.25 15.15 19.09
C ALA A 115 7.77 14.92 18.78
N GLN A 116 7.08 15.96 18.30
CA GLN A 116 5.69 15.89 17.85
C GLN A 116 5.51 14.91 16.68
N VAL A 117 6.45 14.91 15.71
CA VAL A 117 6.45 13.94 14.60
C VAL A 117 6.62 12.51 15.11
N ALA A 118 7.53 12.28 16.07
CA ALA A 118 7.69 10.97 16.69
C ALA A 118 6.41 10.51 17.38
N ASP A 119 5.75 11.40 18.13
CA ASP A 119 4.47 11.09 18.79
C ASP A 119 3.35 10.80 17.78
N LEU A 120 3.29 11.52 16.65
CA LEU A 120 2.30 11.30 15.59
C LEU A 120 2.48 9.91 14.97
N LYS A 121 3.72 9.56 14.59
CA LYS A 121 4.08 8.26 14.02
C LYS A 121 3.91 7.10 15.00
N ALA A 122 4.05 7.37 16.29
CA ALA A 122 3.76 6.42 17.36
C ALA A 122 2.25 6.25 17.63
N GLY A 123 1.38 6.98 16.90
CA GLY A 123 -0.07 6.93 17.07
C GLY A 123 -0.53 7.50 18.41
N LEU A 124 0.17 8.50 18.96
CA LEU A 124 -0.12 9.13 20.25
C LEU A 124 -0.95 10.42 20.12
N TRP A 125 -1.45 10.71 18.93
CA TRP A 125 -2.24 11.91 18.64
C TRP A 125 -3.72 11.55 18.50
N TYR A 126 -4.62 12.44 18.91
CA TYR A 126 -6.05 12.26 18.63
C TYR A 126 -6.75 13.59 18.34
N PHE A 127 -7.77 13.52 17.48
CA PHE A 127 -8.74 14.59 17.30
C PHE A 127 -9.77 14.56 18.44
N ASN A 128 -10.21 15.73 18.87
CA ASN A 128 -11.37 15.89 19.75
C ASN A 128 -12.24 17.06 19.25
N VAL A 129 -13.57 16.85 19.19
CA VAL A 129 -14.56 17.87 18.83
C VAL A 129 -15.53 18.04 19.99
N HIS A 130 -15.65 19.29 20.45
CA HIS A 130 -16.46 19.69 21.59
C HIS A 130 -17.76 20.33 21.11
N SER A 131 -18.83 20.18 21.89
CA SER A 131 -20.07 20.89 21.68
C SER A 131 -20.56 21.56 22.96
N THR A 132 -21.66 22.30 22.88
CA THR A 132 -22.24 22.96 24.06
C THR A 132 -22.68 21.96 25.13
N ILE A 133 -23.24 20.81 24.72
CA ILE A 133 -23.68 19.74 25.64
C ILE A 133 -22.50 18.93 26.16
N PHE A 134 -21.44 18.79 25.36
CA PHE A 134 -20.25 18.01 25.71
C PHE A 134 -18.99 18.89 25.71
N PRO A 135 -18.81 19.76 26.72
CA PRO A 135 -17.68 20.68 26.77
C PRO A 135 -16.33 19.95 26.96
N GLY A 136 -16.32 18.75 27.54
CA GLY A 136 -15.13 17.91 27.65
C GLY A 136 -14.73 17.17 26.37
N GLY A 137 -15.60 17.15 25.36
CA GLY A 137 -15.45 16.39 24.12
C GLY A 137 -16.73 15.59 23.81
N GLU A 138 -17.30 15.79 22.63
CA GLU A 138 -18.44 14.99 22.14
C GLU A 138 -17.96 13.77 21.36
N ILE A 139 -16.98 13.95 20.47
CA ILE A 139 -16.42 12.88 19.65
C ILE A 139 -14.89 12.97 19.60
N ARG A 140 -14.25 11.81 19.76
CA ARG A 140 -12.79 11.62 19.74
C ARG A 140 -12.41 10.57 18.71
N GLY A 141 -11.23 10.72 18.11
CA GLY A 141 -10.68 9.74 17.17
C GLY A 141 -9.16 9.73 17.20
N GLN A 142 -8.56 8.56 17.43
CA GLN A 142 -7.10 8.43 17.39
C GLN A 142 -6.59 8.67 15.96
N ILE A 143 -5.51 9.43 15.84
CA ILE A 143 -4.82 9.65 14.57
C ILE A 143 -3.80 8.53 14.41
N LYS A 144 -3.99 7.73 13.36
CA LYS A 144 -3.15 6.58 13.01
C LYS A 144 -2.69 6.71 11.56
N PRO A 145 -1.60 6.03 11.15
CA PRO A 145 -1.27 5.95 9.73
C PRO A 145 -2.46 5.49 8.89
N ALA A 146 -2.56 6.02 7.68
CA ALA A 146 -3.64 5.70 6.78
C ALA A 146 -3.07 5.53 5.38
N ALA A 147 -3.20 4.33 4.83
CA ALA A 147 -2.81 4.04 3.47
C ALA A 147 -3.74 4.81 2.51
N PRO A 148 -3.29 5.83 1.77
CA PRO A 148 -4.16 6.55 0.84
C PRO A 148 -4.32 5.79 -0.47
N PHE A 149 -5.40 6.07 -1.21
CA PHE A 149 -5.39 5.83 -2.65
C PHE A 149 -4.66 7.01 -3.29
N VAL A 150 -3.76 6.73 -4.22
CA VAL A 150 -2.92 7.72 -4.88
C VAL A 150 -3.18 7.74 -6.38
N ALA A 151 -2.88 8.86 -7.01
CA ALA A 151 -2.86 9.00 -8.45
C ALA A 151 -1.67 9.87 -8.85
N THR A 152 -0.97 9.49 -9.91
CA THR A 152 -0.02 10.36 -10.60
C THR A 152 -0.67 10.80 -11.91
N LEU A 153 -0.72 12.10 -12.18
CA LEU A 153 -1.43 12.68 -13.30
C LEU A 153 -0.46 13.27 -14.31
N ASP A 154 -0.70 12.98 -15.59
CA ASP A 154 -0.01 13.62 -16.73
C ASP A 154 -0.90 13.64 -17.98
N GLY A 155 -0.42 14.30 -19.04
CA GLY A 155 -1.15 14.39 -20.31
C GLY A 155 -1.14 13.11 -21.16
N LEU A 156 -0.21 12.18 -20.93
CA LEU A 156 -0.16 10.91 -21.66
C LEU A 156 -1.28 9.96 -21.24
N GLN A 157 -1.78 10.11 -20.01
CA GLN A 157 -2.88 9.34 -19.47
C GLN A 157 -4.27 9.83 -19.90
N GLU A 158 -4.37 11.01 -20.54
CA GLU A 158 -5.63 11.52 -21.11
C GLU A 158 -6.17 10.64 -22.24
N VAL A 159 -7.47 10.75 -22.51
CA VAL A 159 -8.13 9.96 -23.56
C VAL A 159 -8.91 10.88 -24.52
N PRO A 160 -8.33 11.28 -25.67
CA PRO A 160 -7.00 10.89 -26.17
C PRO A 160 -5.85 11.60 -25.45
N ALA A 161 -4.68 10.96 -25.45
CA ALA A 161 -3.46 11.51 -24.85
C ALA A 161 -3.07 12.85 -25.49
N ASN A 162 -2.48 13.74 -24.68
CA ASN A 162 -2.02 15.06 -25.10
C ASN A 162 -0.54 15.28 -24.72
N THR A 163 0.02 16.41 -25.17
CA THR A 163 1.44 16.74 -25.02
C THR A 163 1.72 17.73 -23.89
N SER A 164 0.81 17.90 -22.93
CA SER A 164 1.03 18.82 -21.81
C SER A 164 2.25 18.39 -20.99
N ALA A 165 3.01 19.37 -20.52
CA ALA A 165 4.09 19.18 -19.57
C ALA A 165 3.61 19.30 -18.11
N ALA A 166 2.30 19.54 -17.90
CA ALA A 166 1.71 19.58 -16.59
C ALA A 166 1.77 18.20 -15.91
N THR A 167 1.90 18.23 -14.60
CA THR A 167 1.89 17.03 -13.77
C THR A 167 0.98 17.25 -12.58
N GLY A 168 0.57 16.16 -11.94
CA GLY A 168 -0.14 16.24 -10.68
C GLY A 168 -0.06 14.98 -9.85
N THR A 169 -0.45 15.09 -8.60
CA THR A 169 -0.66 13.99 -7.69
C THR A 169 -2.07 14.09 -7.08
N GLY A 170 -2.65 12.95 -6.75
CA GLY A 170 -3.94 12.85 -6.11
C GLY A 170 -3.87 11.92 -4.92
N ILE A 171 -4.59 12.24 -3.85
CA ILE A 171 -4.78 11.40 -2.68
C ILE A 171 -6.28 11.29 -2.42
N VAL A 172 -6.77 10.07 -2.17
CA VAL A 172 -8.09 9.81 -1.63
C VAL A 172 -7.94 8.96 -0.37
N VAL A 173 -8.54 9.39 0.73
CA VAL A 173 -8.60 8.63 1.98
C VAL A 173 -10.06 8.28 2.24
N LEU A 174 -10.35 6.98 2.30
CA LEU A 174 -11.66 6.44 2.66
C LEU A 174 -11.76 6.29 4.19
N ASN A 175 -12.88 6.69 4.77
CA ASN A 175 -13.13 6.49 6.20
C ASN A 175 -13.47 5.03 6.53
N GLU A 176 -13.33 4.63 7.78
CA GLU A 176 -13.59 3.24 8.23
C GLU A 176 -15.06 2.83 8.09
N GLY A 177 -15.98 3.81 8.09
CA GLY A 177 -17.40 3.58 7.82
C GLY A 177 -17.74 3.40 6.34
N GLU A 178 -16.77 3.49 5.45
CA GLU A 178 -16.90 3.36 3.99
C GLU A 178 -18.05 4.19 3.38
N ASN A 179 -18.20 5.43 3.86
CA ASN A 179 -19.30 6.31 3.47
C ASN A 179 -18.86 7.76 3.23
N LEU A 180 -17.59 8.08 3.50
CA LEU A 180 -17.01 9.39 3.31
C LEU A 180 -15.58 9.25 2.80
N ILE A 181 -15.24 10.00 1.75
CA ILE A 181 -13.87 10.16 1.28
C ILE A 181 -13.38 11.59 1.52
N TYR A 182 -12.11 11.71 1.87
CA TYR A 182 -11.33 12.94 1.69
C TYR A 182 -10.56 12.82 0.38
N ALA A 183 -10.72 13.78 -0.52
CA ALA A 183 -9.95 13.83 -1.77
C ALA A 183 -9.10 15.10 -1.79
N SER A 184 -7.84 14.94 -2.19
CA SER A 184 -6.88 16.02 -2.44
C SER A 184 -6.26 15.83 -3.81
N ASN A 185 -6.14 16.89 -4.60
CA ASN A 185 -5.42 16.88 -5.86
C ASN A 185 -4.49 18.07 -5.94
N PHE A 186 -3.22 17.80 -6.22
CA PHE A 186 -2.20 18.80 -6.39
C PHE A 186 -1.70 18.75 -7.82
N TYR A 187 -1.63 19.89 -8.49
CA TYR A 187 -1.18 19.96 -9.87
C TYR A 187 -0.21 21.11 -10.08
N PHE A 188 0.59 20.98 -11.14
CA PHE A 188 1.63 21.91 -11.50
C PHE A 188 1.65 22.18 -13.01
N ASN A 189 1.94 23.44 -13.34
CA ASN A 189 2.31 23.86 -14.70
C ASN A 189 1.26 23.55 -15.78
N LEU A 190 -0.03 23.68 -15.45
CA LEU A 190 -1.08 23.67 -16.46
C LEU A 190 -0.76 24.73 -17.55
N GLY A 191 -1.06 24.40 -18.80
CA GLY A 191 -0.83 25.26 -19.96
C GLY A 191 -1.66 26.53 -19.95
N SER A 192 -2.67 26.61 -19.07
CA SER A 192 -3.42 27.84 -18.76
C SER A 192 -4.12 27.70 -17.41
N ALA A 193 -4.92 28.71 -17.05
CA ALA A 193 -5.73 28.69 -15.86
C ALA A 193 -6.61 27.44 -15.75
N GLN A 194 -6.68 26.86 -14.55
CA GLN A 194 -7.59 25.76 -14.25
C GLN A 194 -9.05 26.19 -14.49
N THR A 195 -9.79 25.37 -15.24
CA THR A 195 -11.19 25.64 -15.61
C THR A 195 -12.17 24.66 -14.98
N ALA A 196 -11.72 23.45 -14.67
CA ALA A 196 -12.47 22.44 -13.94
C ALA A 196 -11.54 21.36 -13.37
N ALA A 197 -11.99 20.61 -12.38
CA ALA A 197 -11.31 19.42 -11.89
C ALA A 197 -12.35 18.46 -11.30
N HIS A 198 -12.17 17.17 -11.54
CA HIS A 198 -13.17 16.17 -11.20
C HIS A 198 -12.52 14.85 -10.78
N ILE A 199 -13.26 14.07 -10.02
CA ILE A 199 -13.09 12.61 -9.94
C ILE A 199 -14.16 11.98 -10.81
N HIS A 200 -13.72 11.14 -11.73
CA HIS A 200 -14.58 10.37 -12.63
C HIS A 200 -14.62 8.90 -12.21
N GLY A 201 -15.63 8.19 -12.69
CA GLY A 201 -15.77 6.75 -12.50
C GLY A 201 -17.20 6.27 -12.76
N ALA A 202 -17.45 4.96 -12.71
CA ALA A 202 -16.46 3.88 -12.61
C ALA A 202 -15.97 3.46 -14.00
N SER A 203 -14.66 3.33 -14.20
CA SER A 203 -14.06 2.82 -15.43
C SER A 203 -12.64 2.29 -15.24
N LEU A 204 -12.29 1.27 -16.02
CA LEU A 204 -10.92 0.76 -16.12
C LEU A 204 -9.94 1.83 -16.64
N PRO A 205 -8.62 1.67 -16.39
CA PRO A 205 -7.60 2.53 -16.95
C PRO A 205 -7.71 2.69 -18.48
N GLY A 206 -7.67 3.94 -18.95
CA GLY A 206 -7.72 4.29 -20.38
C GLY A 206 -9.14 4.41 -20.96
N VAL A 207 -10.18 4.33 -20.11
CA VAL A 207 -11.58 4.48 -20.53
C VAL A 207 -12.20 5.71 -19.89
N ASN A 208 -12.92 6.52 -20.68
CA ASN A 208 -13.64 7.69 -20.19
C ASN A 208 -14.90 7.30 -19.41
N ALA A 209 -15.29 8.13 -18.44
CA ALA A 209 -16.42 7.90 -17.54
C ALA A 209 -17.11 9.20 -17.15
N SER A 210 -18.29 9.10 -16.55
CA SER A 210 -19.01 10.23 -15.99
C SER A 210 -18.28 10.85 -14.79
N ILE A 211 -18.53 12.14 -14.56
CA ILE A 211 -18.10 12.84 -13.35
C ILE A 211 -18.87 12.25 -12.15
N LEU A 212 -18.14 11.84 -11.11
CA LEU A 212 -18.71 11.44 -9.82
C LEU A 212 -18.67 12.58 -8.82
N PHE A 213 -17.50 13.22 -8.68
CA PHE A 213 -17.27 14.25 -7.68
C PHE A 213 -16.58 15.47 -8.28
N PRO A 214 -17.22 16.65 -8.29
CA PRO A 214 -16.56 17.88 -8.72
C PRO A 214 -15.64 18.42 -7.63
N LEU A 215 -14.39 18.73 -7.99
CA LEU A 215 -13.44 19.39 -7.12
C LEU A 215 -13.57 20.92 -7.23
N PRO A 216 -13.18 21.68 -6.18
CA PRO A 216 -13.31 23.13 -6.21
C PRO A 216 -12.46 23.78 -7.31
N LEU A 217 -12.94 24.91 -7.82
CA LEU A 217 -12.12 25.79 -8.65
C LEU A 217 -11.15 26.59 -7.77
N VAL A 218 -9.95 26.83 -8.27
CA VAL A 218 -9.01 27.72 -7.61
C VAL A 218 -9.37 29.17 -7.95
N PRO A 219 -9.60 30.04 -6.96
CA PRO A 219 -9.89 31.44 -7.22
C PRO A 219 -8.78 32.08 -8.08
N GLY A 220 -9.17 32.65 -9.23
CA GLY A 220 -8.22 33.26 -10.18
C GLY A 220 -7.57 32.28 -11.16
N GLY A 221 -7.85 30.97 -11.07
CA GLY A 221 -7.42 29.97 -12.05
C GLY A 221 -5.90 29.81 -12.09
N ALA A 222 -5.27 29.44 -10.97
CA ALA A 222 -3.83 29.20 -10.96
C ALA A 222 -3.47 27.99 -11.85
N ALA A 223 -2.30 28.04 -12.49
CA ALA A 223 -1.76 26.91 -13.25
C ALA A 223 -1.12 25.84 -12.35
N SER A 224 -0.95 26.13 -11.06
CA SER A 224 -0.48 25.20 -10.03
C SER A 224 -1.23 25.45 -8.74
N ALA A 225 -1.86 24.42 -8.14
CA ALA A 225 -2.60 24.56 -6.90
C ALA A 225 -2.93 23.21 -6.26
N SER A 226 -3.37 23.27 -5.00
CA SER A 226 -3.95 22.14 -4.26
C SER A 226 -5.46 22.31 -4.14
N LEU A 227 -6.19 21.25 -4.48
CA LEU A 227 -7.63 21.11 -4.35
C LEU A 227 -7.92 20.11 -3.23
N PHE A 228 -9.00 20.32 -2.48
CA PHE A 228 -9.43 19.40 -1.45
C PHE A 228 -10.94 19.43 -1.25
N ALA A 229 -11.54 18.29 -0.92
CA ALA A 229 -12.95 18.17 -0.61
C ALA A 229 -13.25 16.88 0.17
N PHE A 230 -14.37 16.89 0.89
CA PHE A 230 -15.00 15.68 1.42
C PHE A 230 -16.23 15.34 0.59
N PHE A 231 -16.40 14.06 0.25
CA PHE A 231 -17.57 13.58 -0.47
C PHE A 231 -18.17 12.36 0.22
N ASN A 232 -19.49 12.36 0.35
CA ASN A 232 -20.19 11.13 0.67
C ASN A 232 -20.05 10.15 -0.49
N ILE A 233 -19.85 8.88 -0.17
CA ILE A 233 -19.68 7.81 -1.15
C ILE A 233 -20.66 6.67 -0.88
N THR A 234 -21.19 6.07 -1.93
CA THR A 234 -22.09 4.91 -1.83
C THR A 234 -21.30 3.60 -1.75
N PRO A 235 -21.86 2.49 -1.23
CA PRO A 235 -21.17 1.21 -1.21
C PRO A 235 -20.69 0.73 -2.59
N ALA A 236 -21.48 0.96 -3.66
CA ALA A 236 -21.08 0.62 -5.02
C ALA A 236 -19.87 1.46 -5.50
N GLN A 237 -19.84 2.73 -5.14
CA GLN A 237 -18.71 3.61 -5.43
C GLN A 237 -17.47 3.26 -4.61
N VAL A 238 -17.63 2.78 -3.37
CA VAL A 238 -16.51 2.26 -2.56
C VAL A 238 -15.89 1.04 -3.23
N ALA A 239 -16.71 0.09 -3.68
CA ALA A 239 -16.23 -1.07 -4.43
C ALA A 239 -15.47 -0.62 -5.69
N SER A 240 -16.00 0.35 -6.46
CA SER A 240 -15.31 0.90 -7.61
C SER A 240 -14.01 1.66 -7.27
N LEU A 241 -13.95 2.39 -6.15
CA LEU A 241 -12.71 3.05 -5.70
C LEU A 241 -11.64 2.02 -5.35
N LYS A 242 -12.00 0.98 -4.58
CA LYS A 242 -11.11 -0.12 -4.20
C LYS A 242 -10.63 -0.91 -5.42
N ALA A 243 -11.51 -1.11 -6.39
CA ALA A 243 -11.22 -1.69 -7.70
C ALA A 243 -10.36 -0.78 -8.61
N GLY A 244 -9.88 0.37 -8.13
CA GLY A 244 -9.06 1.29 -8.92
C GLY A 244 -9.80 1.89 -10.12
N GLN A 245 -11.13 1.98 -10.09
CA GLN A 245 -11.95 2.41 -11.24
C GLN A 245 -12.25 3.92 -11.25
N PHE A 246 -11.65 4.69 -10.34
CA PHE A 246 -11.77 6.14 -10.31
C PHE A 246 -10.53 6.80 -10.87
N TYR A 247 -10.66 8.01 -11.42
CA TYR A 247 -9.51 8.82 -11.82
C TYR A 247 -9.75 10.30 -11.57
N PHE A 248 -8.68 11.02 -11.27
CA PHE A 248 -8.67 12.48 -11.31
C PHE A 248 -8.51 12.96 -12.75
N ASN A 249 -9.19 14.06 -13.09
CA ASN A 249 -8.99 14.82 -14.32
C ASN A 249 -8.98 16.32 -14.00
N VAL A 250 -7.98 17.05 -14.50
CA VAL A 250 -7.86 18.51 -14.35
C VAL A 250 -7.88 19.16 -15.72
N HIS A 251 -8.72 20.17 -15.88
CA HIS A 251 -8.96 20.88 -17.13
C HIS A 251 -8.37 22.28 -17.09
N SER A 252 -7.95 22.78 -18.26
CA SER A 252 -7.57 24.16 -18.45
C SER A 252 -8.23 24.76 -19.69
N ALA A 253 -8.08 26.05 -19.94
CA ALA A 253 -8.59 26.69 -21.14
C ALA A 253 -7.91 26.16 -22.43
N THR A 254 -6.62 25.81 -22.34
CA THR A 254 -5.85 25.20 -23.43
C THR A 254 -6.30 23.78 -23.72
N PHE A 255 -6.74 23.03 -22.70
CA PHE A 255 -7.22 21.65 -22.82
C PHE A 255 -8.60 21.46 -22.17
N PRO A 256 -9.69 21.90 -22.84
CA PRO A 256 -11.03 21.84 -22.26
C PRO A 256 -11.54 20.41 -22.00
N GLY A 257 -11.05 19.42 -22.76
CA GLY A 257 -11.40 18.01 -22.58
C GLY A 257 -10.71 17.31 -21.41
N GLY A 258 -9.69 17.94 -20.81
CA GLY A 258 -8.78 17.35 -19.82
C GLY A 258 -7.34 17.65 -20.22
N GLU A 259 -6.56 18.23 -19.30
CA GLU A 259 -5.14 18.48 -19.50
C GLU A 259 -4.30 17.35 -18.91
N ILE A 260 -4.62 16.89 -17.70
CA ILE A 260 -3.92 15.82 -17.00
C ILE A 260 -4.93 14.87 -16.33
N ARG A 261 -4.67 13.57 -16.47
CA ARG A 261 -5.48 12.47 -15.93
C ARG A 261 -4.60 11.51 -15.14
N GLY A 262 -5.15 10.90 -14.10
CA GLY A 262 -4.47 9.88 -13.31
C GLY A 262 -5.43 8.95 -12.59
N GLN A 263 -5.26 7.65 -12.76
CA GLN A 263 -6.09 6.65 -12.08
C GLN A 263 -5.81 6.65 -10.57
N ILE A 264 -6.87 6.56 -9.77
CA ILE A 264 -6.81 6.50 -8.30
C ILE A 264 -6.70 5.04 -7.89
N LYS A 265 -5.58 4.66 -7.30
CA LYS A 265 -5.21 3.28 -6.93
C LYS A 265 -4.58 3.18 -5.55
N PRO A 266 -4.49 2.00 -4.91
CA PRO A 266 -3.61 1.80 -3.77
C PRO A 266 -2.15 2.14 -4.11
N ALA A 267 -1.40 2.72 -3.16
CA ALA A 267 -0.03 3.18 -3.39
C ALA A 267 0.99 2.06 -3.63
N ASN A 268 0.75 0.86 -3.11
CA ASN A 268 1.70 -0.26 -3.15
C ASN A 268 1.15 -1.45 -3.96
N LYS A 269 1.01 -1.29 -5.28
CA LYS A 269 0.57 -2.41 -6.14
C LYS A 269 1.77 -3.26 -6.54
N LEU A 270 1.76 -4.52 -6.11
CA LEU A 270 2.83 -5.47 -6.41
C LEU A 270 2.99 -5.67 -7.92
N LEU A 271 4.24 -5.58 -8.39
CA LEU A 271 4.68 -5.85 -9.76
C LEU A 271 4.20 -4.85 -10.82
N ASP A 272 3.68 -3.69 -10.42
CA ASP A 272 3.43 -2.54 -11.29
C ASP A 272 4.73 -1.74 -11.47
N PHE A 273 5.62 -2.14 -12.37
CA PHE A 273 6.93 -1.49 -12.58
C PHE A 273 6.85 -0.28 -13.52
N ASP A 274 5.81 -0.17 -14.34
CA ASP A 274 5.62 0.96 -15.27
C ASP A 274 4.67 2.05 -14.73
N GLY A 275 3.91 1.75 -13.68
CA GLY A 275 3.03 2.66 -12.97
C GLY A 275 1.62 2.73 -13.55
N ASP A 276 1.24 1.84 -14.48
CA ASP A 276 -0.05 1.86 -15.15
C ASP A 276 -1.20 1.22 -14.33
N SER A 277 -0.89 0.72 -13.13
CA SER A 277 -1.81 0.03 -12.23
C SER A 277 -2.16 -1.39 -12.64
N ARG A 278 -1.33 -2.05 -13.46
CA ARG A 278 -1.43 -3.47 -13.75
C ARG A 278 -0.13 -4.15 -13.34
N ALA A 279 -0.23 -5.40 -12.93
CA ALA A 279 0.94 -6.23 -12.71
C ALA A 279 1.62 -6.49 -14.06
N ASP A 280 2.92 -6.19 -14.13
CA ASP A 280 3.74 -6.51 -15.29
C ASP A 280 4.22 -7.95 -15.24
N ILE A 281 4.22 -8.57 -16.41
CA ILE A 281 4.77 -9.92 -16.58
C ILE A 281 6.28 -9.85 -16.37
N SER A 282 6.75 -10.52 -15.34
CA SER A 282 8.14 -10.38 -14.88
C SER A 282 8.74 -11.71 -14.41
N VAL A 283 10.04 -11.87 -14.67
CA VAL A 283 10.84 -13.00 -14.21
C VAL A 283 12.20 -12.54 -13.66
N PHE A 284 12.72 -13.27 -12.68
CA PHE A 284 14.11 -13.15 -12.23
C PHE A 284 14.91 -14.38 -12.65
N ARG A 285 16.10 -14.17 -13.22
CA ARG A 285 17.02 -15.22 -13.65
C ARG A 285 18.14 -15.38 -12.62
N PRO A 286 18.09 -16.40 -11.73
CA PRO A 286 19.04 -16.52 -10.63
C PRO A 286 20.48 -16.73 -11.09
N SER A 287 20.68 -17.44 -12.21
CA SER A 287 22.02 -17.74 -12.73
C SER A 287 22.84 -16.50 -13.09
N THR A 288 22.17 -15.38 -13.41
CA THR A 288 22.82 -14.12 -13.83
C THR A 288 22.48 -12.94 -12.93
N GLY A 289 21.50 -13.09 -12.02
CA GLY A 289 20.99 -11.98 -11.23
C GLY A 289 20.23 -10.94 -12.06
N THR A 290 19.53 -11.38 -13.10
CA THR A 290 18.89 -10.45 -14.07
C THR A 290 17.38 -10.50 -13.95
N TRP A 291 16.76 -9.33 -13.87
CA TRP A 291 15.32 -9.12 -13.97
C TRP A 291 14.93 -8.90 -15.42
N TYR A 292 13.86 -9.54 -15.86
CA TYR A 292 13.24 -9.31 -17.16
C TYR A 292 11.77 -9.00 -16.96
N ARG A 293 11.25 -7.99 -17.63
CA ARG A 293 9.81 -7.68 -17.62
C ARG A 293 9.27 -7.25 -18.99
N LEU A 294 7.96 -7.37 -19.15
CA LEU A 294 7.17 -6.74 -20.20
C LEU A 294 6.24 -5.72 -19.54
N ASP A 295 6.48 -4.44 -19.82
CA ASP A 295 5.64 -3.33 -19.34
C ASP A 295 4.21 -3.52 -19.90
N SER A 296 3.21 -3.49 -19.04
CA SER A 296 1.81 -3.79 -19.36
C SER A 296 1.13 -2.67 -20.15
N VAL A 297 1.61 -1.42 -20.04
CA VAL A 297 1.05 -0.26 -20.76
C VAL A 297 1.23 -0.35 -22.28
N ASN A 298 2.34 -0.94 -22.75
CA ASN A 298 2.72 -0.94 -24.18
C ASN A 298 3.47 -2.20 -24.66
N GLY A 299 3.71 -3.18 -23.78
CA GLY A 299 4.45 -4.40 -24.08
C GLY A 299 5.97 -4.21 -24.19
N ALA A 300 6.54 -3.10 -23.71
CA ALA A 300 7.98 -2.84 -23.82
C ALA A 300 8.80 -3.84 -22.99
N PHE A 301 9.79 -4.45 -23.64
CA PHE A 301 10.74 -5.34 -22.98
C PHE A 301 11.79 -4.56 -22.19
N LYS A 302 12.03 -4.98 -20.95
CA LYS A 302 13.10 -4.47 -20.09
C LYS A 302 13.95 -5.61 -19.53
N ALA A 303 15.25 -5.35 -19.43
CA ALA A 303 16.23 -6.27 -18.85
C ALA A 303 17.18 -5.48 -17.94
N ASN A 304 17.22 -5.83 -16.66
CA ASN A 304 18.01 -5.14 -15.65
C ASN A 304 18.86 -6.18 -14.90
N GLN A 305 20.19 -6.14 -15.07
CA GLN A 305 21.09 -6.96 -14.28
C GLN A 305 21.23 -6.34 -12.88
N PHE A 306 20.36 -6.77 -11.97
CA PHE A 306 20.29 -6.26 -10.60
C PHE A 306 20.08 -7.41 -9.61
N GLY A 307 21.18 -8.00 -9.18
CA GLY A 307 21.19 -9.14 -8.27
C GLY A 307 22.39 -10.03 -8.52
N ALA A 308 22.39 -11.19 -7.87
CA ALA A 308 23.38 -12.25 -8.05
C ALA A 308 22.75 -13.63 -7.82
N ASN A 309 23.53 -14.67 -8.13
CA ASN A 309 23.15 -16.02 -7.78
C ASN A 309 23.07 -16.19 -6.26
N GLY A 310 21.97 -16.77 -5.79
CA GLY A 310 21.68 -16.98 -4.37
C GLY A 310 20.86 -15.85 -3.71
N ASP A 311 20.55 -14.79 -4.45
CA ASP A 311 19.67 -13.73 -3.96
C ASP A 311 18.22 -14.20 -3.86
N THR A 312 17.54 -13.75 -2.81
CA THR A 312 16.07 -13.87 -2.70
C THR A 312 15.43 -12.59 -3.22
N VAL A 313 14.48 -12.71 -4.14
CA VAL A 313 13.72 -11.56 -4.68
C VAL A 313 12.63 -11.12 -3.70
N ALA A 314 12.49 -9.81 -3.49
CA ALA A 314 11.48 -9.23 -2.61
C ALA A 314 11.05 -7.84 -3.13
N PRO A 315 10.48 -7.75 -4.36
CA PRO A 315 10.11 -6.48 -4.98
C PRO A 315 8.99 -5.78 -4.18
N GLY A 316 8.92 -4.46 -4.30
CA GLY A 316 7.92 -3.60 -3.65
C GLY A 316 8.23 -2.12 -3.95
N ASP A 317 7.29 -1.21 -3.70
CA ASP A 317 7.49 0.24 -3.86
C ASP A 317 8.16 0.83 -2.59
N PHE A 318 9.49 0.77 -2.49
CA PHE A 318 10.20 1.23 -1.28
C PHE A 318 10.44 2.75 -1.28
N ASP A 319 10.38 3.40 -2.45
CA ASP A 319 10.59 4.84 -2.57
C ASP A 319 9.29 5.66 -2.59
N GLY A 320 8.14 5.01 -2.78
CA GLY A 320 6.79 5.57 -2.70
C GLY A 320 6.38 6.34 -3.93
N ASP A 321 6.94 6.03 -5.10
CA ASP A 321 6.60 6.69 -6.37
C ASP A 321 5.39 6.04 -7.09
N GLY A 322 4.82 4.99 -6.51
CA GLY A 322 3.71 4.22 -7.05
C GLY A 322 4.13 3.13 -8.04
N LYS A 323 5.43 2.83 -8.15
CA LYS A 323 5.98 1.75 -8.96
C LYS A 323 6.75 0.76 -8.11
N THR A 324 6.76 -0.49 -8.57
CA THR A 324 7.54 -1.54 -7.94
C THR A 324 9.04 -1.34 -8.20
N ASP A 325 9.84 -1.30 -7.14
CA ASP A 325 11.29 -1.28 -7.23
C ASP A 325 11.88 -2.69 -7.42
N LEU A 326 13.05 -2.76 -8.06
CA LEU A 326 13.81 -4.01 -8.07
C LEU A 326 14.51 -4.17 -6.71
N ASN A 327 14.18 -5.23 -5.98
CA ASN A 327 14.75 -5.48 -4.66
C ASN A 327 15.13 -6.94 -4.47
N VAL A 328 16.35 -7.14 -3.97
CA VAL A 328 16.91 -8.46 -3.65
C VAL A 328 17.50 -8.48 -2.26
N TRP A 329 17.43 -9.62 -1.59
CA TRP A 329 18.05 -9.84 -0.29
C TRP A 329 19.19 -10.84 -0.37
N ARG A 330 20.31 -10.48 0.24
CA ARG A 330 21.53 -11.31 0.27
C ARG A 330 22.23 -11.13 1.61
N ASN A 331 22.34 -12.21 2.36
CA ASN A 331 23.11 -12.31 3.60
C ASN A 331 22.78 -11.21 4.64
N GLY A 332 21.48 -10.98 4.90
CA GLY A 332 21.04 -9.97 5.88
C GLY A 332 21.02 -8.53 5.36
N ILE A 333 21.17 -8.32 4.05
CA ILE A 333 21.14 -6.99 3.43
C ILE A 333 20.12 -7.00 2.30
N PHE A 334 19.20 -6.05 2.32
CA PHE A 334 18.35 -5.69 1.18
C PHE A 334 19.11 -4.74 0.26
N TYR A 335 19.02 -4.99 -1.04
CA TYR A 335 19.57 -4.16 -2.10
C TYR A 335 18.42 -3.76 -3.02
N THR A 336 18.14 -2.46 -3.08
CA THR A 336 17.04 -1.89 -3.84
C THR A 336 17.58 -0.99 -4.95
N LEU A 337 17.03 -1.11 -6.15
CA LEU A 337 17.18 -0.15 -7.23
C LEU A 337 15.87 0.61 -7.38
N ARG A 338 15.89 1.87 -6.96
CA ARG A 338 14.73 2.76 -6.93
C ARG A 338 14.22 3.07 -8.33
N SER A 339 12.92 2.95 -8.54
CA SER A 339 12.26 3.18 -9.82
C SER A 339 12.17 4.66 -10.16
N ALA A 340 12.07 5.55 -9.16
CA ALA A 340 11.98 6.98 -9.35
C ALA A 340 13.23 7.61 -10.00
N ASP A 341 14.42 7.12 -9.63
CA ASP A 341 15.69 7.75 -10.00
C ASP A 341 16.84 6.78 -10.36
N ASN A 342 16.59 5.46 -10.38
CA ASN A 342 17.58 4.41 -10.64
C ASN A 342 18.77 4.41 -9.68
N THR A 343 18.63 4.99 -8.49
CA THR A 343 19.69 4.95 -7.49
C THR A 343 19.66 3.64 -6.70
N PHE A 344 20.85 3.19 -6.32
CA PHE A 344 21.06 2.01 -5.51
C PHE A 344 20.96 2.35 -4.01
N ASN A 345 20.23 1.53 -3.27
CA ASN A 345 20.14 1.58 -1.82
C ASN A 345 20.47 0.21 -1.20
N GLY A 346 21.22 0.21 -0.09
CA GLY A 346 21.61 -1.00 0.63
C GLY A 346 21.24 -0.89 2.10
N VAL A 347 20.35 -1.77 2.59
CA VAL A 347 19.81 -1.73 3.95
C VAL A 347 20.14 -3.04 4.66
N ALA A 348 21.01 -2.96 5.68
CA ALA A 348 21.35 -4.10 6.52
C ALA A 348 20.19 -4.39 7.49
N PHE A 349 19.38 -5.41 7.17
CA PHE A 349 18.22 -5.80 7.96
C PHE A 349 17.94 -7.30 7.84
N GLY A 350 17.92 -7.97 8.99
CA GLY A 350 17.77 -9.42 9.11
C GLY A 350 19.09 -10.19 9.24
N ILE A 351 18.98 -11.51 9.32
CA ILE A 351 20.08 -12.48 9.38
C ILE A 351 19.85 -13.61 8.37
N ASN A 352 20.89 -14.41 8.09
CA ASN A 352 20.87 -15.45 7.06
C ASN A 352 19.74 -16.49 7.16
N THR A 353 19.14 -16.67 8.33
CA THR A 353 18.05 -17.63 8.57
C THR A 353 16.66 -17.02 8.41
N ASP A 354 16.56 -15.71 8.21
CA ASP A 354 15.27 -15.04 8.08
C ASP A 354 14.71 -15.21 6.66
N ASN A 355 13.38 -15.17 6.54
CA ASN A 355 12.69 -15.15 5.26
C ASN A 355 12.36 -13.69 4.87
N PRO A 356 12.93 -13.14 3.78
CA PRO A 356 12.73 -11.75 3.35
C PRO A 356 11.54 -11.54 2.40
N THR A 357 10.75 -12.57 2.06
CA THR A 357 9.65 -12.48 1.07
C THR A 357 8.39 -11.80 1.61
N VAL A 358 8.51 -11.02 2.67
CA VAL A 358 7.38 -10.42 3.40
C VAL A 358 7.43 -8.91 3.35
N CYS A 359 8.22 -8.30 2.46
CA CYS A 359 8.22 -6.85 2.31
C CYS A 359 6.85 -6.37 1.80
N ALA A 360 6.21 -5.49 2.55
CA ALA A 360 4.88 -4.94 2.29
C ALA A 360 4.70 -3.66 3.12
N ASP A 361 3.63 -2.90 2.90
CA ASP A 361 3.31 -1.72 3.71
C ASP A 361 2.72 -2.14 5.06
N TYR A 362 3.51 -2.16 6.14
CA TYR A 362 3.06 -2.51 7.49
C TYR A 362 2.84 -1.29 8.38
N ASP A 363 3.29 -0.12 7.96
CA ASP A 363 3.15 1.12 8.71
C ASP A 363 2.14 2.11 8.12
N GLY A 364 1.51 1.76 7.00
CA GLY A 364 0.36 2.41 6.40
C GLY A 364 0.69 3.70 5.65
N ASP A 365 1.94 3.91 5.26
CA ASP A 365 2.35 5.12 4.55
C ASP A 365 2.33 5.01 3.02
N GLY A 366 1.89 3.86 2.51
CA GLY A 366 1.79 3.57 1.09
C GLY A 366 3.08 3.03 0.46
N LYS A 367 4.15 2.84 1.23
CA LYS A 367 5.41 2.26 0.76
C LYS A 367 5.58 0.83 1.24
N ALA A 368 6.32 0.02 0.50
CA ALA A 368 6.81 -1.24 0.99
C ALA A 368 7.85 -1.02 2.10
N ASP A 369 7.69 -1.73 3.21
CA ASP A 369 8.65 -1.78 4.30
C ASP A 369 9.62 -2.94 4.12
N TYR A 370 10.88 -2.74 4.52
CA TYR A 370 11.82 -3.85 4.62
C TYR A 370 11.40 -4.75 5.78
N ALA A 371 11.05 -6.00 5.48
CA ALA A 371 10.56 -6.93 6.47
C ALA A 371 11.17 -8.32 6.31
N VAL A 372 11.39 -8.98 7.44
CA VAL A 372 11.83 -10.36 7.49
C VAL A 372 11.02 -11.16 8.51
N TYR A 373 10.66 -12.39 8.16
CA TYR A 373 10.06 -13.35 9.08
C TYR A 373 11.13 -14.28 9.64
N ARG A 374 11.35 -14.19 10.95
CA ARG A 374 12.24 -15.09 11.68
C ARG A 374 11.43 -16.20 12.31
N ARG A 375 11.72 -17.45 11.91
CA ARG A 375 11.13 -18.61 12.57
C ARG A 375 11.63 -18.72 14.00
N GLY A 376 10.71 -19.02 14.90
CA GLY A 376 11.04 -19.38 16.27
C GLY A 376 11.81 -20.71 16.32
N THR A 377 12.28 -21.02 17.52
CA THR A 377 12.64 -22.39 17.95
C THR A 377 11.50 -22.90 18.84
N GLY A 378 11.26 -24.19 19.08
CA GLY A 378 10.06 -24.66 19.82
C GLY A 378 9.86 -24.09 21.24
N THR A 379 10.79 -23.25 21.71
CA THR A 379 10.82 -22.47 22.95
C THR A 379 10.68 -20.95 22.76
N THR A 380 10.72 -20.42 21.54
CA THR A 380 10.60 -19.00 21.17
C THR A 380 9.57 -18.80 20.06
N PRO A 381 8.75 -17.74 20.10
CA PRO A 381 7.78 -17.48 19.02
C PRO A 381 8.50 -17.10 17.73
N SER A 382 7.84 -17.33 16.59
CA SER A 382 8.24 -16.66 15.35
C SER A 382 7.91 -15.17 15.41
N VAL A 383 8.65 -14.36 14.66
CA VAL A 383 8.57 -12.91 14.74
C VAL A 383 8.71 -12.28 13.36
N PHE A 384 7.82 -11.35 13.04
CA PHE A 384 8.03 -10.40 11.95
C PHE A 384 8.88 -9.25 12.47
N TYR A 385 10.06 -9.06 11.88
CA TYR A 385 10.87 -7.86 12.10
C TYR A 385 10.64 -6.94 10.92
N ILE A 386 10.23 -5.70 11.20
CA ILE A 386 9.83 -4.74 10.18
C ILE A 386 10.60 -3.44 10.43
N LEU A 387 11.19 -2.91 9.37
CA LEU A 387 11.75 -1.56 9.34
C LEU A 387 10.77 -0.69 8.54
N GLY A 388 9.79 -0.15 9.26
CA GLY A 388 8.78 0.74 8.71
C GLY A 388 9.41 1.99 8.13
N SER A 389 9.03 2.37 6.91
CA SER A 389 9.61 3.48 6.18
C SER A 389 9.27 4.84 6.83
N THR A 390 8.15 4.92 7.55
CA THR A 390 7.72 6.06 8.34
C THR A 390 7.86 5.81 9.85
N ARG A 391 7.39 4.66 10.34
CA ARG A 391 7.32 4.30 11.76
C ARG A 391 8.66 3.85 12.34
N GLY A 392 9.62 3.50 11.49
CA GLY A 392 10.90 2.93 11.90
C GLY A 392 10.76 1.48 12.33
N PHE A 393 11.75 0.98 13.07
CA PHE A 393 11.80 -0.43 13.46
C PHE A 393 10.73 -0.82 14.47
N PHE A 394 10.04 -1.93 14.21
CA PHE A 394 9.21 -2.64 15.18
C PHE A 394 9.21 -4.15 14.92
N ALA A 395 8.75 -4.92 15.90
CA ALA A 395 8.68 -6.37 15.81
C ALA A 395 7.32 -6.88 16.27
N VAL A 396 6.76 -7.85 15.54
CA VAL A 396 5.47 -8.47 15.84
C VAL A 396 5.68 -9.96 16.09
N PRO A 397 5.64 -10.42 17.36
CA PRO A 397 5.68 -11.84 17.68
C PRO A 397 4.41 -12.53 17.19
N PHE A 398 4.49 -13.22 16.06
CA PHE A 398 3.35 -13.86 15.42
C PHE A 398 3.79 -15.07 14.59
N GLY A 399 3.02 -16.16 14.67
CA GLY A 399 3.31 -17.43 14.01
C GLY A 399 4.11 -18.42 14.86
N SER A 400 4.40 -19.57 14.25
CA SER A 400 5.09 -20.73 14.82
C SER A 400 6.17 -21.27 13.87
N GLU A 401 6.94 -22.27 14.31
CA GLU A 401 8.06 -22.82 13.54
C GLU A 401 7.65 -23.43 12.20
N SER A 402 6.45 -24.01 12.11
CA SER A 402 5.92 -24.68 10.92
C SER A 402 5.24 -23.74 9.92
N ASP A 403 5.11 -22.47 10.29
CA ASP A 403 4.32 -21.51 9.54
C ASP A 403 5.15 -20.91 8.39
N ALA A 404 4.50 -20.75 7.24
CA ALA A 404 5.04 -20.04 6.09
C ALA A 404 4.44 -18.63 6.07
N PRO A 405 5.25 -17.56 6.03
CA PRO A 405 4.71 -16.21 6.02
C PRO A 405 4.13 -15.87 4.64
N ILE A 406 3.10 -15.02 4.65
CA ILE A 406 2.41 -14.50 3.46
C ILE A 406 2.15 -13.00 3.65
N ILE A 407 1.98 -12.29 2.55
CA ILE A 407 1.53 -10.90 2.53
C ILE A 407 0.02 -10.93 2.32
N ALA A 408 -0.72 -10.24 3.18
CA ALA A 408 -2.17 -10.12 3.11
C ALA A 408 -2.63 -8.88 3.88
N ASP A 409 -3.79 -8.38 3.51
CA ASP A 409 -4.59 -7.37 4.23
C ASP A 409 -5.98 -7.98 4.43
N TRP A 410 -6.28 -8.50 5.62
CA TRP A 410 -7.51 -9.26 5.88
C TRP A 410 -8.71 -8.38 6.23
N ASP A 411 -8.51 -7.09 6.48
CA ASP A 411 -9.59 -6.19 6.89
C ASP A 411 -9.86 -5.02 5.94
N GLY A 412 -9.04 -4.87 4.92
CA GLY A 412 -9.21 -3.95 3.81
C GLY A 412 -8.80 -2.53 4.17
N ASP A 413 -8.00 -2.36 5.24
CA ASP A 413 -7.46 -1.06 5.62
C ASP A 413 -6.24 -0.63 4.76
N ARG A 414 -5.80 -1.54 3.86
CA ARG A 414 -4.69 -1.42 2.90
C ARG A 414 -3.32 -1.39 3.56
N ILE A 415 -3.25 -1.77 4.83
CA ILE A 415 -2.02 -2.06 5.55
C ILE A 415 -1.87 -3.58 5.58
N SER A 416 -0.67 -4.09 5.32
CA SER A 416 -0.42 -5.51 5.41
C SER A 416 -0.50 -5.98 6.86
N ASP A 417 -1.24 -7.05 7.06
CA ASP A 417 -1.31 -7.80 8.31
C ASP A 417 -0.14 -8.78 8.41
N PRO A 418 0.58 -8.83 9.56
CA PRO A 418 1.48 -9.94 9.85
C PRO A 418 0.74 -11.28 9.74
N SER A 419 1.07 -12.04 8.69
CA SER A 419 0.23 -13.15 8.24
C SER A 419 1.04 -14.41 7.92
N VAL A 420 0.49 -15.56 8.30
CA VAL A 420 1.11 -16.85 8.07
C VAL A 420 0.10 -17.91 7.64
N TYR A 421 0.56 -18.86 6.84
CA TYR A 421 -0.13 -20.12 6.58
C TYR A 421 0.48 -21.24 7.40
N ARG A 422 -0.35 -21.90 8.21
CA ARG A 422 0.01 -23.07 9.00
C ARG A 422 -0.21 -24.33 8.19
N THR A 423 0.88 -24.91 7.72
CA THR A 423 0.86 -26.11 6.87
C THR A 423 0.31 -27.35 7.57
N SER A 424 0.52 -27.49 8.89
CA SER A 424 0.08 -28.64 9.67
C SER A 424 -1.44 -28.73 9.86
N THR A 425 -2.15 -27.60 9.71
CA THR A 425 -3.61 -27.53 9.89
C THR A 425 -4.33 -27.01 8.66
N ALA A 426 -3.61 -26.58 7.62
CA ALA A 426 -4.16 -25.87 6.47
C ALA A 426 -4.98 -24.63 6.88
N THR A 427 -4.34 -23.73 7.64
CA THR A 427 -5.02 -22.57 8.21
C THR A 427 -4.26 -21.30 7.97
N TYR A 428 -4.95 -20.30 7.44
CA TYR A 428 -4.49 -18.92 7.36
C TYR A 428 -4.69 -18.22 8.70
N TYR A 429 -3.66 -17.52 9.15
CA TYR A 429 -3.69 -16.68 10.33
C TYR A 429 -3.18 -15.28 9.95
N GLY A 430 -3.84 -14.25 10.46
CA GLY A 430 -3.40 -12.86 10.32
C GLY A 430 -3.64 -12.10 11.62
N LEU A 431 -2.79 -11.12 11.92
CA LEU A 431 -3.02 -10.16 12.98
C LEU A 431 -3.41 -8.83 12.36
N ARG A 432 -4.69 -8.47 12.47
CA ARG A 432 -5.25 -7.28 11.81
C ARG A 432 -4.59 -5.98 12.25
N SER A 433 -4.13 -5.18 11.31
CA SER A 433 -3.51 -3.86 11.45
C SER A 433 -4.42 -2.86 12.19
N SER A 434 -5.71 -2.86 11.89
CA SER A 434 -6.67 -1.86 12.38
C SER A 434 -6.99 -1.98 13.87
N ASP A 435 -7.10 -3.23 14.36
CA ASP A 435 -7.66 -3.57 15.68
C ASP A 435 -6.91 -4.66 16.47
N ASN A 436 -5.82 -5.20 15.91
CA ASN A 436 -5.02 -6.31 16.48
C ASN A 436 -5.84 -7.59 16.77
N GLN A 437 -7.00 -7.78 16.14
CA GLN A 437 -7.75 -9.03 16.27
C GLN A 437 -7.15 -10.11 15.36
N LEU A 438 -7.31 -11.36 15.80
CA LEU A 438 -6.81 -12.52 15.06
C LEU A 438 -7.79 -12.88 13.93
N TYR A 439 -7.31 -12.85 12.69
CA TYR A 439 -7.93 -13.51 11.55
C TYR A 439 -7.57 -15.00 11.56
N VAL A 440 -8.57 -15.87 11.35
CA VAL A 440 -8.37 -17.33 11.25
C VAL A 440 -9.29 -17.90 10.17
N GLN A 441 -8.72 -18.54 9.15
CA GLN A 441 -9.50 -19.26 8.14
C GLN A 441 -8.85 -20.62 7.83
N ASN A 442 -9.56 -21.70 8.17
CA ASN A 442 -9.14 -23.05 7.76
C ASN A 442 -9.51 -23.24 6.28
N PHE A 443 -8.50 -23.38 5.42
CA PHE A 443 -8.66 -23.51 3.99
C PHE A 443 -7.41 -24.06 3.32
N GLY A 444 -7.60 -24.96 2.35
CA GLY A 444 -6.51 -25.68 1.69
C GLY A 444 -6.48 -27.16 2.05
N SER A 445 -5.31 -27.76 1.90
CA SER A 445 -5.04 -29.18 2.17
C SER A 445 -3.93 -29.30 3.20
N ILE A 446 -4.12 -30.19 4.18
CA ILE A 446 -3.07 -30.58 5.13
C ILE A 446 -1.95 -31.37 4.43
N ASN A 447 -2.22 -31.93 3.24
CA ASN A 447 -1.17 -32.46 2.39
C ASN A 447 -0.48 -31.29 1.70
N SER A 448 0.60 -30.83 2.31
CA SER A 448 1.37 -29.68 1.84
C SER A 448 1.93 -29.85 0.42
N PHE A 449 2.05 -31.07 -0.11
CA PHE A 449 2.60 -31.30 -1.44
C PHE A 449 1.64 -30.97 -2.60
N VAL A 450 0.39 -30.61 -2.31
CA VAL A 450 -0.62 -30.40 -3.36
C VAL A 450 -1.10 -28.97 -3.51
N ASP A 451 -0.88 -28.07 -2.55
CA ASP A 451 -1.34 -26.68 -2.62
C ASP A 451 -0.16 -25.70 -2.67
N GLU A 452 -0.16 -24.84 -3.69
CA GLU A 452 0.53 -23.55 -3.66
C GLU A 452 -0.41 -22.50 -3.04
N VAL A 453 0.05 -21.81 -1.99
CA VAL A 453 -0.78 -20.99 -1.10
C VAL A 453 -0.52 -19.51 -1.38
N HIS A 454 -1.59 -18.72 -1.45
CA HIS A 454 -1.56 -17.30 -1.74
C HIS A 454 -2.64 -16.56 -0.95
N ALA A 455 -2.56 -15.23 -0.96
CA ALA A 455 -3.62 -14.34 -0.54
C ALA A 455 -3.70 -13.16 -1.51
N GLY A 456 -4.91 -12.66 -1.74
CA GLY A 456 -5.15 -11.52 -2.63
C GLY A 456 -6.66 -11.29 -2.81
N ASP A 457 -7.05 -10.06 -3.09
CA ASP A 457 -8.46 -9.69 -3.27
C ASP A 457 -9.00 -10.31 -4.55
N ILE A 458 -9.75 -11.41 -4.46
CA ILE A 458 -10.25 -12.13 -5.63
C ILE A 458 -11.70 -11.76 -5.96
N ASP A 459 -12.42 -11.14 -5.02
CA ASP A 459 -13.82 -10.77 -5.20
C ASP A 459 -14.09 -9.25 -5.31
N GLY A 460 -13.09 -8.42 -5.05
CA GLY A 460 -13.05 -6.97 -5.24
C GLY A 460 -13.59 -6.17 -4.07
N ASP A 461 -13.64 -6.73 -2.87
CA ASP A 461 -14.11 -6.03 -1.67
C ASP A 461 -12.99 -5.25 -0.94
N GLY A 462 -11.77 -5.28 -1.49
CA GLY A 462 -10.57 -4.63 -0.98
C GLY A 462 -9.85 -5.42 0.10
N LYS A 463 -10.31 -6.63 0.46
CA LYS A 463 -9.64 -7.52 1.41
C LYS A 463 -8.93 -8.63 0.66
N SER A 464 -7.85 -9.12 1.24
CA SER A 464 -7.19 -10.33 0.78
C SER A 464 -8.04 -11.55 1.09
N ASP A 465 -8.18 -12.42 0.10
CA ASP A 465 -8.89 -13.69 0.21
C ASP A 465 -7.92 -14.87 0.26
N PRO A 466 -8.23 -15.93 1.04
CA PRO A 466 -7.47 -17.17 0.97
C PRO A 466 -7.64 -17.85 -0.38
N LEU A 467 -6.53 -18.09 -1.09
CA LEU A 467 -6.55 -18.77 -2.39
C LEU A 467 -5.42 -19.81 -2.51
N VAL A 468 -5.76 -20.98 -3.05
CA VAL A 468 -4.83 -22.09 -3.26
C VAL A 468 -4.87 -22.58 -4.70
N TYR A 469 -3.70 -22.83 -5.26
CA TYR A 469 -3.57 -23.57 -6.51
C TYR A 469 -3.23 -25.02 -6.20
N ARG A 470 -4.21 -25.90 -6.42
CA ARG A 470 -4.12 -27.33 -6.10
C ARG A 470 -3.72 -28.15 -7.31
N TYR A 471 -2.75 -29.04 -7.14
CA TYR A 471 -2.28 -29.96 -8.16
C TYR A 471 -1.87 -31.33 -7.61
N SER A 472 -1.94 -32.36 -8.44
CA SER A 472 -1.43 -33.70 -8.13
C SER A 472 -0.67 -34.28 -9.33
N GLY A 473 0.66 -34.29 -9.24
CA GLY A 473 1.51 -34.79 -10.33
C GLY A 473 1.27 -34.02 -11.65
N ALA A 474 1.09 -34.74 -12.76
CA ALA A 474 0.88 -34.17 -14.09
C ALA A 474 -0.60 -33.86 -14.42
N GLN A 475 -1.52 -33.98 -13.46
CA GLN A 475 -2.95 -33.70 -13.68
C GLN A 475 -3.21 -32.20 -13.84
N ALA A 476 -4.42 -31.85 -14.30
CA ALA A 476 -4.86 -30.46 -14.38
C ALA A 476 -4.78 -29.77 -13.00
N GLY A 477 -4.36 -28.52 -12.99
CA GLY A 477 -4.32 -27.70 -11.79
C GLY A 477 -5.65 -26.97 -11.60
N THR A 478 -6.06 -26.83 -10.34
CA THR A 478 -7.33 -26.22 -9.97
C THR A 478 -7.12 -25.16 -8.91
N TRP A 479 -7.60 -23.96 -9.18
CA TRP A 479 -7.69 -22.88 -8.21
C TRP A 479 -8.89 -23.09 -7.31
N TYR A 480 -8.70 -22.84 -6.02
CA TYR A 480 -9.78 -22.74 -5.04
C TYR A 480 -9.58 -21.48 -4.22
N TRP A 481 -10.67 -20.79 -3.89
CA TRP A 481 -10.62 -19.63 -3.00
C TRP A 481 -11.85 -19.55 -2.11
N ILE A 482 -11.75 -18.75 -1.06
CA ILE A 482 -12.91 -18.30 -0.27
C ILE A 482 -12.87 -16.78 -0.27
N GLY A 483 -13.71 -16.16 -1.10
CA GLY A 483 -13.87 -14.70 -1.06
C GLY A 483 -14.57 -14.25 0.22
N SER A 484 -14.12 -13.17 0.83
CA SER A 484 -14.70 -12.62 2.05
C SER A 484 -16.16 -12.20 1.88
N THR A 485 -16.57 -11.83 0.66
CA THR A 485 -17.95 -11.50 0.33
C THR A 485 -18.61 -12.59 -0.53
N SER A 486 -17.88 -13.17 -1.49
CA SER A 486 -18.40 -14.11 -2.48
C SER A 486 -18.43 -15.58 -2.02
N GLY A 487 -17.71 -15.93 -0.96
CA GLY A 487 -17.63 -17.30 -0.41
C GLY A 487 -16.75 -18.25 -1.23
N PHE A 488 -16.93 -19.56 -1.00
CA PHE A 488 -16.11 -20.60 -1.63
C PHE A 488 -16.37 -20.72 -3.13
N SER A 489 -15.29 -20.85 -3.91
CA SER A 489 -15.34 -21.15 -5.34
C SER A 489 -14.11 -21.94 -5.78
N GLY A 490 -14.18 -22.53 -6.97
CA GLY A 490 -13.06 -23.24 -7.55
C GLY A 490 -13.15 -23.38 -9.06
N GLN A 491 -11.99 -23.34 -9.71
CA GLN A 491 -11.86 -23.25 -11.16
C GLN A 491 -10.64 -24.01 -11.65
N GLN A 492 -10.85 -24.95 -12.57
CA GLN A 492 -9.76 -25.64 -13.22
C GLN A 492 -9.09 -24.70 -14.23
N PHE A 493 -7.86 -24.31 -13.96
CA PHE A 493 -7.08 -23.43 -14.82
C PHE A 493 -5.59 -23.66 -14.58
N GLY A 494 -4.92 -24.27 -15.57
CA GLY A 494 -3.51 -24.66 -15.51
C GLY A 494 -3.30 -26.18 -15.43
N LEU A 495 -2.03 -26.58 -15.33
CA LEU A 495 -1.56 -27.95 -15.17
C LEU A 495 -0.70 -28.08 -13.90
N GLY A 496 -0.59 -29.27 -13.33
CA GLY A 496 0.21 -29.51 -12.13
C GLY A 496 1.72 -29.32 -12.30
N SER A 497 2.20 -29.19 -13.54
CA SER A 497 3.57 -28.76 -13.84
C SER A 497 3.78 -27.24 -13.75
N ASP A 498 2.70 -26.47 -13.84
CA ASP A 498 2.76 -25.01 -13.90
C ASP A 498 3.02 -24.43 -12.50
N ARG A 499 3.55 -23.21 -12.46
CA ARG A 499 3.69 -22.40 -11.23
C ARG A 499 2.57 -21.39 -11.18
N SER A 500 1.89 -21.26 -10.05
CA SER A 500 0.88 -20.21 -9.85
C SER A 500 1.54 -18.84 -9.63
N VAL A 501 1.01 -17.82 -10.30
CA VAL A 501 1.52 -16.44 -10.31
C VAL A 501 0.36 -15.42 -10.29
N PRO A 502 -0.55 -15.52 -9.32
CA PRO A 502 -1.75 -14.69 -9.28
C PRO A 502 -1.37 -13.22 -9.01
N ALA A 503 -1.96 -12.30 -9.76
CA ALA A 503 -1.81 -10.85 -9.63
C ALA A 503 -2.93 -10.16 -10.44
N ASP A 504 -3.06 -8.84 -10.30
CA ASP A 504 -4.03 -8.06 -11.09
C ASP A 504 -3.38 -7.58 -12.41
N TYR A 505 -3.52 -8.35 -13.49
CA TYR A 505 -2.89 -8.09 -14.79
C TYR A 505 -3.73 -7.19 -15.70
N ASP A 506 -4.98 -6.86 -15.36
CA ASP A 506 -5.83 -5.99 -16.18
C ASP A 506 -6.24 -4.67 -15.51
N GLY A 507 -5.90 -4.52 -14.24
CA GLY A 507 -6.00 -3.28 -13.46
C GLY A 507 -7.39 -3.03 -12.92
N ASP A 508 -8.21 -4.08 -12.75
CA ASP A 508 -9.57 -3.97 -12.22
C ASP A 508 -9.66 -4.05 -10.67
N GLY A 509 -8.50 -4.14 -10.02
CA GLY A 509 -8.31 -4.22 -8.58
C GLY A 509 -8.48 -5.62 -8.01
N LYS A 510 -8.76 -6.64 -8.83
CA LYS A 510 -8.91 -8.03 -8.40
C LYS A 510 -7.73 -8.88 -8.83
N THR A 511 -7.51 -9.93 -8.08
CA THR A 511 -6.52 -10.96 -8.35
C THR A 511 -6.98 -11.81 -9.52
N ASP A 512 -6.22 -11.80 -10.61
CA ASP A 512 -6.44 -12.71 -11.73
C ASP A 512 -5.83 -14.09 -11.47
N LEU A 513 -6.45 -15.11 -12.05
CA LEU A 513 -5.88 -16.45 -12.05
C LEU A 513 -4.79 -16.52 -13.12
N ALA A 514 -3.56 -16.84 -12.72
CA ALA A 514 -2.45 -16.90 -13.66
C ALA A 514 -1.45 -18.02 -13.33
N VAL A 515 -0.96 -18.70 -14.37
CA VAL A 515 0.04 -19.75 -14.24
C VAL A 515 1.19 -19.56 -15.24
N TYR A 516 2.41 -19.89 -14.82
CA TYR A 516 3.61 -19.95 -15.62
C TYR A 516 4.01 -21.40 -15.90
N ARG A 517 4.13 -21.72 -17.19
CA ARG A 517 4.61 -23.01 -17.69
C ARG A 517 6.04 -22.86 -18.21
N SER A 518 6.95 -23.60 -17.59
CA SER A 518 8.35 -23.67 -18.04
C SER A 518 8.43 -24.16 -19.49
N PRO A 519 9.30 -23.58 -20.33
CA PRO A 519 10.34 -22.60 -19.99
C PRO A 519 9.93 -21.13 -20.17
N GLY A 520 8.66 -20.74 -20.35
CA GLY A 520 8.37 -19.33 -20.62
C GLY A 520 6.97 -19.00 -21.08
N GLN A 521 5.96 -19.79 -20.76
CA GLN A 521 4.59 -19.55 -21.23
C GLN A 521 3.69 -19.14 -20.07
N TRP A 522 3.14 -17.95 -20.14
CA TRP A 522 2.18 -17.41 -19.19
C TRP A 522 0.76 -17.66 -19.70
N PHE A 523 -0.13 -18.03 -18.80
CA PHE A 523 -1.56 -18.14 -19.03
C PHE A 523 -2.27 -17.31 -17.96
N ILE A 524 -3.04 -16.33 -18.39
CA ILE A 524 -3.74 -15.40 -17.49
C ILE A 524 -5.22 -15.42 -17.85
N GLN A 525 -6.06 -15.56 -16.84
CA GLN A 525 -7.50 -15.41 -16.95
C GLN A 525 -7.95 -14.23 -16.11
N ARG A 526 -8.38 -13.19 -16.82
CA ARG A 526 -8.79 -11.91 -16.25
C ARG A 526 -10.07 -12.04 -15.45
N SER A 527 -10.09 -11.44 -14.27
CA SER A 527 -11.22 -11.37 -13.36
C SER A 527 -12.34 -10.45 -13.88
N SER A 528 -11.99 -9.36 -14.58
CA SER A 528 -12.95 -8.36 -15.08
C SER A 528 -13.97 -8.91 -16.09
N ASN A 529 -13.56 -9.86 -16.93
CA ASN A 529 -14.37 -10.34 -18.05
C ASN A 529 -14.14 -11.81 -18.43
N ASN A 530 -13.38 -12.57 -17.63
CA ASN A 530 -12.98 -13.95 -17.90
C ASN A 530 -12.19 -14.15 -19.21
N ALA A 531 -11.66 -13.07 -19.81
CA ALA A 531 -10.86 -13.18 -21.02
C ALA A 531 -9.55 -13.92 -20.73
N PHE A 532 -9.21 -14.81 -21.64
CA PHE A 532 -7.99 -15.59 -21.60
C PHE A 532 -6.89 -14.91 -22.42
N SER A 533 -5.68 -14.87 -21.87
CA SER A 533 -4.48 -14.47 -22.59
C SER A 533 -3.35 -15.48 -22.39
N SER A 534 -2.51 -15.61 -23.41
CA SER A 534 -1.30 -16.42 -23.35
C SER A 534 -0.13 -15.65 -23.94
N ILE A 535 0.98 -15.62 -23.23
CA ILE A 535 2.13 -14.78 -23.55
C ILE A 535 3.41 -15.62 -23.40
N ASN A 536 4.29 -15.56 -24.39
CA ASN A 536 5.59 -16.22 -24.32
C ASN A 536 6.62 -15.25 -23.77
N PHE A 537 7.00 -15.44 -22.51
CA PHE A 537 7.99 -14.64 -21.82
C PHE A 537 8.71 -15.43 -20.71
N GLY A 538 10.04 -15.39 -20.71
CA GLY A 538 10.89 -16.13 -19.77
C GLY A 538 11.70 -17.23 -20.44
N ALA A 539 12.59 -17.84 -19.65
CA ALA A 539 13.44 -18.96 -20.03
C ALA A 539 13.43 -20.07 -18.98
N GLU A 540 14.09 -21.18 -19.30
CA GLU A 540 14.29 -22.28 -18.35
C GLU A 540 15.03 -21.77 -17.09
N PHE A 541 14.57 -22.21 -15.93
CA PHE A 541 15.06 -21.80 -14.60
C PHE A 541 14.80 -20.36 -14.18
N ASP A 542 14.11 -19.57 -15.00
CA ASP A 542 13.60 -18.27 -14.54
C ASP A 542 12.56 -18.47 -13.42
N LEU A 543 12.56 -17.54 -12.47
CA LEU A 543 11.58 -17.45 -11.39
C LEU A 543 10.52 -16.43 -11.80
N PRO A 544 9.29 -16.86 -12.16
CA PRO A 544 8.23 -15.95 -12.52
C PRO A 544 7.68 -15.27 -11.27
N LEU A 545 7.32 -13.99 -11.38
CA LEU A 545 6.78 -13.20 -10.28
C LEU A 545 5.25 -13.03 -10.40
N PRO A 546 4.51 -12.97 -9.27
CA PRO A 546 5.03 -13.08 -7.91
C PRO A 546 5.48 -14.52 -7.63
N PHE A 547 6.66 -14.67 -7.04
CA PHE A 547 7.22 -15.97 -6.70
C PHE A 547 7.00 -16.23 -5.22
N TYR A 548 5.95 -16.98 -4.91
CA TYR A 548 5.73 -17.43 -3.54
C TYR A 548 6.52 -18.73 -3.33
N LEU A 549 7.48 -18.68 -2.40
CA LEU A 549 8.29 -19.83 -1.98
C LEU A 549 7.46 -20.95 -1.33
N ILE A 550 6.14 -20.79 -1.20
CA ILE A 550 5.22 -21.83 -0.70
C ILE A 550 4.87 -22.83 -1.83
N ARG A 551 5.87 -23.21 -2.64
CA ARG A 551 5.95 -24.62 -3.01
C ARG A 551 6.48 -25.32 -1.77
N ILE A 552 5.69 -26.20 -1.19
CA ILE A 552 6.12 -26.99 -0.04
C ILE A 552 7.07 -28.11 -0.52
N ARG A 553 8.12 -27.73 -1.25
CA ARG A 553 9.40 -28.41 -1.22
C ARG A 553 10.19 -27.74 -0.13
N VAL A 554 10.36 -28.47 0.96
CA VAL A 554 11.45 -28.29 1.92
C VAL A 554 12.75 -28.09 1.15
N ILE A 555 13.12 -26.83 0.91
CA ILE A 555 14.47 -26.42 0.54
C ILE A 555 14.87 -25.39 1.60
N PHE A 556 14.92 -25.83 2.85
CA PHE A 556 15.90 -25.28 3.77
C PHE A 556 16.90 -26.40 4.01
N PRO A 557 18.19 -26.23 3.67
CA PRO A 557 19.20 -27.18 4.09
C PRO A 557 19.21 -27.23 5.62
N SER A 558 19.23 -28.45 6.14
CA SER A 558 19.51 -28.77 7.54
C SER A 558 20.81 -28.13 8.04
#